data_AF-A0A956AUM1-F1
#
_entry.id   AF-A0A956AUM1-F1
#
_cell.length_a   1.000
_cell.length_b   1.000
_cell.length_c   1.000
_cell.angle_alpha   90.00
_cell.angle_beta   90.00
_cell.angle_gamma   90.00
#
_symmetry.space_group_name_H-M   'P 1'
#
loop_
_entity.id
_entity.type
_entity.pdbx_description
1 polymer ?
#
loop_
_entity_poly.entity_id
_entity_poly.type
_entity_poly.pdbx_seq_one_letter_code
_entity_poly.pdbx_strand_id
1 'polypeptide(L)'
;MITPEQTARLQAAFAAQTAEWAEEIETPLDEYLAVVSQWTNVWEHNAVYREQLHHARAATIAAELIGCERVRVFHDHLIVKPPNGGSTIP
;
A
#
# COMPACT_ATOMS: atom_id res chain seq x y z
N MET A 1 6.22 4.43 15.57
CA MET A 1 6.69 5.38 14.55
C MET A 1 7.35 4.53 13.49
N ILE A 2 7.02 4.72 12.21
CA ILE A 2 7.66 3.97 11.12
C ILE A 2 9.08 4.51 10.97
N THR A 3 10.08 3.64 10.98
CA THR A 3 11.49 4.04 10.87
C THR A 3 11.88 4.34 9.42
N PRO A 4 12.96 5.09 9.17
CA PRO A 4 13.48 5.30 7.82
C PRO A 4 13.78 3.98 7.09
N GLU A 5 14.29 2.98 7.79
CA GLU A 5 14.55 1.63 7.25
C GLU A 5 13.25 0.92 6.84
N GLN A 6 12.21 0.97 7.69
CA GLN A 6 10.90 0.42 7.35
C GLN A 6 10.30 1.11 6.14
N THR A 7 10.44 2.44 6.05
CA THR A 7 10.00 3.22 4.89
C THR A 7 10.73 2.79 3.61
N ALA A 8 12.06 2.65 3.66
CA ALA A 8 12.85 2.19 2.52
C ALA A 8 12.45 0.78 2.08
N ARG A 9 12.18 -0.13 3.04
CA ARG A 9 11.71 -1.48 2.75
C ARG A 9 10.35 -1.48 2.05
N LEU A 10 9.43 -0.62 2.47
CA LEU A 10 8.13 -0.45 1.81
C LEU A 10 8.25 0.16 0.41
N GLN A 11 9.17 1.10 0.20
CA GLN A 11 9.45 1.68 -1.12
C GLN A 11 10.03 0.65 -2.09
N ALA A 12 10.96 -0.18 -1.63
CA ALA A 12 11.51 -1.27 -2.44
C ALA A 12 10.43 -2.31 -2.80
N ALA A 13 9.56 -2.66 -1.84
CA ALA A 13 8.41 -3.54 -2.09
C ALA A 13 7.44 -2.94 -3.12
N PHE A 14 7.16 -1.63 -3.07
CA PHE A 14 6.35 -0.94 -4.07
C PHE A 14 6.96 -1.06 -5.48
N ALA A 15 8.25 -0.75 -5.61
CA ALA A 15 8.93 -0.73 -6.90
C ALA A 15 8.98 -2.12 -7.54
N ALA A 16 9.26 -3.16 -6.74
CA ALA A 16 9.26 -4.53 -7.22
C ALA A 16 7.85 -4.99 -7.62
N GLN A 17 6.85 -4.75 -6.78
CA GLN A 17 5.49 -5.23 -7.01
C GLN A 17 4.82 -4.57 -8.23
N THR A 18 5.04 -3.27 -8.42
CA THR A 18 4.47 -2.56 -9.58
C THR A 18 5.16 -2.94 -10.89
N ALA A 19 6.46 -3.26 -10.87
CA ALA A 19 7.14 -3.84 -12.01
C ALA A 19 6.55 -5.21 -12.41
N GLU A 20 6.34 -6.09 -11.41
CA GLU A 20 5.71 -7.40 -11.63
C GLU A 20 4.30 -7.27 -12.22
N TRP A 21 3.44 -6.43 -11.64
CA TRP A 21 2.08 -6.25 -12.16
C TRP A 21 2.02 -5.58 -13.54
N ALA A 22 2.98 -4.71 -13.86
CA ALA A 22 3.09 -4.13 -15.20
C ALA A 22 3.49 -5.21 -16.22
N GLU A 23 4.43 -6.08 -15.86
CA GLU A 23 4.87 -7.21 -16.69
C GLU A 23 3.75 -8.24 -16.91
N GLU A 24 2.95 -8.56 -15.89
CA GLU A 24 1.80 -9.48 -15.99
C GLU A 24 0.78 -9.08 -17.06
N ILE A 25 0.65 -7.78 -17.34
CA ILE A 25 -0.25 -7.26 -18.38
C ILE A 25 0.52 -6.74 -19.61
N GLU A 26 1.79 -7.11 -19.74
CA GLU A 26 2.67 -6.79 -20.87
C GLU A 26 2.76 -5.26 -21.16
N THR A 27 2.75 -4.44 -20.11
CA THR A 27 2.76 -2.97 -20.22
C THR A 27 4.05 -2.38 -19.63
N PRO A 28 4.68 -1.39 -20.27
CA PRO A 28 5.80 -0.66 -19.67
C PRO A 28 5.42 -0.04 -18.30
N LEU A 29 6.34 -0.09 -17.33
CA LEU A 29 6.05 0.35 -15.95
C LEU A 29 5.62 1.83 -15.86
N ASP A 30 6.19 2.70 -16.68
CA ASP A 30 5.85 4.12 -16.73
C ASP A 30 4.43 4.35 -17.26
N GLU A 31 4.03 3.62 -18.30
CA GLU A 31 2.65 3.63 -18.81
C GLU A 31 1.67 3.05 -17.79
N TYR A 32 2.04 1.95 -17.13
CA TYR A 32 1.25 1.34 -16.06
C TYR A 32 0.97 2.33 -14.93
N LEU A 33 2.02 2.98 -14.41
CA LEU A 33 1.91 3.94 -13.30
C LEU A 33 1.26 5.27 -13.70
N ALA A 34 1.18 5.59 -15.00
CA ALA A 34 0.44 6.76 -15.49
C ALA A 34 -1.08 6.58 -15.38
N VAL A 35 -1.57 5.34 -15.42
CA VAL A 35 -3.00 5.01 -15.39
C VAL A 35 -3.41 4.44 -14.03
N VAL A 36 -2.64 3.50 -13.49
CA VAL A 36 -2.93 2.84 -12.22
C VAL A 36 -2.29 3.63 -11.09
N SER A 37 -3.13 4.19 -10.23
CA SER A 37 -2.73 5.00 -9.07
C SER A 37 -3.18 4.41 -7.74
N GLN A 38 -3.91 3.30 -7.77
CA GLN A 38 -4.48 2.66 -6.60
C GLN A 38 -4.55 1.15 -6.78
N TRP A 39 -4.12 0.43 -5.74
CA TRP A 39 -4.16 -1.02 -5.64
C TRP A 39 -4.84 -1.42 -4.34
N THR A 40 -5.60 -2.50 -4.37
CA THR A 40 -6.37 -3.02 -3.23
C THR A 40 -5.89 -4.40 -2.84
N ASN A 41 -5.98 -4.74 -1.55
CA ASN A 41 -5.60 -6.05 -1.02
C ASN A 41 -4.14 -6.44 -1.34
N VAL A 42 -3.23 -5.47 -1.35
CA VAL A 42 -1.82 -5.66 -1.65
C VAL A 42 -1.16 -6.63 -0.66
N TRP A 43 -1.62 -6.64 0.60
CA TRP A 43 -1.18 -7.60 1.62
C TRP A 43 -1.39 -9.08 1.26
N GLU A 44 -2.26 -9.41 0.31
CA GLU A 44 -2.47 -10.79 -0.15
C GLU A 44 -1.35 -11.27 -1.07
N HIS A 45 -0.71 -10.33 -1.77
CA HIS A 45 0.32 -10.61 -2.78
C HIS A 45 1.73 -10.25 -2.31
N ASN A 46 1.84 -9.40 -1.29
CA ASN A 46 3.13 -8.85 -0.86
C ASN A 46 3.35 -9.01 0.65
N ALA A 47 4.32 -9.85 1.00
CA ALA A 47 4.65 -10.15 2.40
C ALA A 47 5.12 -8.93 3.20
N VAL A 48 5.78 -7.95 2.56
CA VAL A 48 6.26 -6.74 3.23
C VAL A 48 5.07 -5.85 3.64
N TYR A 49 4.11 -5.66 2.73
CA TYR A 49 2.87 -4.94 3.06
C TYR A 49 2.02 -5.70 4.07
N ARG A 50 1.95 -7.03 3.97
CA ARG A 50 1.28 -7.86 4.97
C ARG A 50 1.85 -7.65 6.37
N GLU A 51 3.17 -7.70 6.53
CA GLU A 51 3.85 -7.48 7.81
C GLU A 51 3.55 -6.09 8.37
N GLN A 52 3.60 -5.06 7.52
CA GLN A 52 3.32 -3.68 7.92
C GLN A 52 1.84 -3.48 8.32
N LEU A 53 0.91 -4.05 7.56
CA LEU A 53 -0.54 -3.95 7.82
C LEU A 53 -0.94 -4.65 9.13
N HIS A 54 -0.30 -5.78 9.44
CA HIS A 54 -0.56 -6.57 10.65
C HIS A 54 0.31 -6.15 11.85
N HIS A 55 1.00 -5.01 11.78
CA HIS A 55 1.88 -4.57 12.86
C HIS A 55 1.09 -4.38 14.18
N ALA A 56 1.54 -5.05 15.25
CA ALA A 56 0.81 -5.12 16.52
C ALA A 56 0.35 -3.76 17.06
N ARG A 57 1.23 -2.75 17.00
CA ARG A 57 0.88 -1.38 17.41
C ARG A 57 -0.32 -0.79 16.65
N ALA A 58 -0.42 -1.01 15.34
CA ALA A 58 -1.53 -0.52 14.55
C ALA A 58 -2.83 -1.26 14.92
N ALA A 59 -2.76 -2.57 15.09
CA ALA A 59 -3.89 -3.39 15.54
C ALA A 59 -4.41 -2.99 16.93
N THR A 60 -3.50 -2.72 17.89
CA THR A 60 -3.86 -2.23 19.23
C THR A 60 -4.57 -0.88 19.15
N ILE A 61 -4.00 0.09 18.43
CA ILE A 61 -4.62 1.41 18.25
C ILE A 61 -6.01 1.27 17.61
N ALA A 62 -6.14 0.43 16.58
CA ALA A 62 -7.42 0.22 15.90
C ALA A 62 -8.47 -0.40 16.85
N ALA A 63 -8.10 -1.42 17.62
CA ALA A 63 -9.01 -2.06 18.57
C ALA A 63 -9.46 -1.09 19.67
N GLU A 64 -8.54 -0.30 20.22
CA GLU A 64 -8.83 0.73 21.23
C GLU A 64 -9.78 1.81 20.69
N LEU A 65 -9.51 2.34 19.49
CA LEU A 65 -10.32 3.41 18.91
C LEU A 65 -11.70 2.95 18.42
N ILE A 66 -11.82 1.69 17.98
CA ILE A 66 -13.11 1.09 17.61
C ILE A 66 -13.92 0.67 18.84
N GLY A 67 -13.26 0.42 19.99
CA GLY A 67 -13.90 -0.02 21.22
C GLY A 67 -14.22 -1.53 21.22
N CYS A 68 -13.32 -2.36 20.70
CA CYS A 68 -13.50 -3.82 20.64
C CYS A 68 -12.26 -4.58 21.12
N GLU A 69 -12.39 -5.89 21.41
CA GLU A 69 -11.27 -6.71 21.90
C GLU A 69 -10.22 -6.98 20.80
N ARG A 70 -10.67 -7.27 19.58
CA ARG A 70 -9.80 -7.56 18.43
C ARG A 70 -10.41 -7.02 17.14
N VAL A 71 -9.54 -6.62 16.24
CA VAL A 71 -9.89 -6.24 14.86
C VAL A 71 -9.39 -7.29 13.88
N ARG A 72 -10.06 -7.37 12.73
CA ARG A 72 -9.62 -8.17 11.58
C ARG A 72 -9.43 -7.23 10.39
N VAL A 73 -8.37 -7.44 9.63
CA VAL A 73 -8.16 -6.75 8.35
C VAL A 73 -9.27 -7.13 7.39
N PHE A 74 -9.94 -6.12 6.84
CA PHE A 74 -10.92 -6.29 5.76
C PHE A 74 -10.27 -6.08 4.38
N HIS A 75 -9.53 -4.99 4.22
CA HIS A 75 -8.82 -4.63 3.00
C HIS A 75 -7.72 -3.60 3.31
N ASP A 76 -6.79 -3.43 2.38
CA ASP A 76 -5.87 -2.28 2.34
C ASP A 76 -5.94 -1.58 0.98
N HIS A 77 -5.42 -0.36 0.95
CA HIS A 77 -5.21 0.40 -0.28
C HIS A 77 -3.79 0.93 -0.28
N LEU A 78 -3.05 0.64 -1.35
CA LEU A 78 -1.85 1.39 -1.71
C LEU A 78 -2.24 2.46 -2.72
N ILE A 79 -1.90 3.71 -2.44
CA ILE A 79 -2.31 4.87 -3.25
C ILE A 79 -1.09 5.71 -3.58
N VAL A 80 -0.88 5.95 -4.87
CA VAL A 80 0.12 6.90 -5.36
C VAL A 80 -0.60 8.08 -5.97
N LYS A 81 -0.24 9.28 -5.54
CA LYS A 81 -0.73 10.53 -6.14
C LYS A 81 0.41 11.14 -6.95
N PRO A 82 0.37 11.05 -8.29
CA PRO A 82 1.39 11.68 -9.11
C PRO A 82 1.37 13.20 -8.89
N PRO A 83 2.54 13.86 -8.90
CA PRO A 83 2.61 15.31 -8.84
C PRO A 83 1.78 15.92 -9.97
N ASN A 84 1.01 16.97 -9.67
CA ASN A 84 0.09 17.65 -10.59
C ASN A 84 -1.10 16.82 -11.12
N GLY A 85 -1.32 15.58 -10.64
CA GLY A 85 -2.46 14.75 -11.03
C GLY A 85 -3.76 15.01 -10.25
N GLY A 86 -3.69 15.81 -9.18
CA GLY A 86 -4.86 16.22 -8.42
C GLY A 86 -5.43 17.52 -8.99
N SER A 87 -6.51 17.44 -9.75
CA SER A 87 -7.45 18.56 -9.83
C SER A 87 -8.11 18.66 -8.45
N THR A 88 -7.55 19.45 -7.53
CA THR A 88 -8.38 19.98 -6.45
C THR A 88 -9.53 20.73 -7.12
N ILE A 89 -10.75 20.25 -6.86
CA ILE A 89 -12.07 20.89 -6.84
C ILE A 89 -12.09 22.32 -7.43
N PRO A 90 -13.01 22.65 -8.37
CA PRO A 90 -13.08 23.94 -9.06
C PRO A 90 -12.92 25.17 -8.16
#